data_AF-A0A673CPX8-F1
#
_entry.id   AF-A0A673CPX8-F1
#
_cell.length_a   1.000
_cell.length_b   1.000
_cell.length_c   1.000
_cell.angle_alpha   90.00
_cell.angle_beta   90.00
_cell.angle_gamma   90.00
#
_symmetry.space_group_name_H-M   'P 1'
#
loop_
_entity.id
_entity.type
_entity.pdbx_description
1 polymer ?
#
loop_
_entity_poly.entity_id
_entity_poly.type
_entity_poly.pdbx_seq_one_letter_code
_entity_poly.pdbx_strand_id
1 'polypeptide(L)'
;MQFWDNPTVDGFHSLLMTPKTMIRTSDHVFQLCELVKLQSSCKKLNLLSELMDYSGNYVHTALPYILSLLQQGLGQRIHLLTHSLPPDPEWSVESEAPKYKDQPPLSFGLLLRPELAVSVLERGPSADSPKAAEFRQLWGSRSELRRFQDGAITEAVLWDGEKICQKRLVPRQIITHLLLLHADIPESCVRYVGAIVDDVIKMERKVPSTGEEEGLLVVQSFDDLSRKLWKLEGLPLSITSVQGAHPALRYTQVFPPLPLKLDYSFFDRDKISRSLMPKEGKPCPAYITPITVICHMEGSGKWPHDPLAIRHIRAAFHISLGELLISVINMHADPAPHTWITRASEQCVVWPNAGWVLSSSAATSQKTQQTC
;
A
#
# COMPACT_ATOMS: atom_id res chain seq x y z
N MET A 1 16.14 -19.16 -18.73
CA MET A 1 17.41 -19.87 -18.49
C MET A 1 17.74 -19.98 -16.99
N GLN A 2 17.52 -18.93 -16.18
CA GLN A 2 17.79 -18.93 -14.73
C GLN A 2 17.30 -20.14 -13.91
N PHE A 3 16.18 -20.79 -14.28
CA PHE A 3 15.68 -21.98 -13.57
C PHE A 3 16.47 -23.26 -13.87
N TRP A 4 17.05 -23.38 -15.07
CA TRP A 4 17.87 -24.54 -15.44
C TRP A 4 19.30 -24.42 -14.91
N ASP A 5 19.78 -23.18 -14.77
CA ASP A 5 21.15 -22.89 -14.36
C ASP A 5 21.30 -22.78 -12.83
N ASN A 6 20.19 -22.86 -12.06
CA ASN A 6 20.22 -22.73 -10.61
C ASN A 6 20.28 -24.11 -9.92
N PRO A 7 21.43 -24.51 -9.34
CA PRO A 7 21.57 -25.82 -8.70
C PRO A 7 20.81 -25.95 -7.37
N THR A 8 20.29 -24.85 -6.81
CA THR A 8 19.56 -24.87 -5.54
C THR A 8 18.05 -25.07 -5.71
N VAL A 9 17.55 -25.16 -6.95
CA VAL A 9 16.12 -25.27 -7.25
C VAL A 9 15.89 -26.49 -8.14
N ASP A 10 14.87 -27.28 -7.83
CA ASP A 10 14.35 -28.28 -8.76
C ASP A 10 13.62 -27.58 -9.91
N GLY A 11 14.39 -27.24 -10.96
CA GLY A 11 13.89 -26.59 -12.15
C GLY A 11 12.87 -27.43 -12.91
N PHE A 12 13.00 -28.76 -12.90
CA PHE A 12 12.08 -29.68 -13.57
C PHE A 12 10.69 -29.59 -12.95
N HIS A 13 10.60 -29.71 -11.63
CA HIS A 13 9.33 -29.61 -10.92
C HIS A 13 8.70 -28.21 -11.09
N SER A 14 9.52 -27.17 -10.98
CA SER A 14 9.08 -25.77 -11.03
C SER A 14 8.54 -25.35 -12.41
N LEU A 15 9.12 -25.89 -13.49
CA LEU A 15 8.77 -25.52 -14.87
C LEU A 15 7.72 -26.46 -15.49
N LEU A 16 7.79 -27.76 -15.22
CA LEU A 16 7.03 -28.77 -15.96
C LEU A 16 5.92 -29.44 -15.15
N MET A 17 6.10 -29.56 -13.83
CA MET A 17 5.17 -30.33 -12.97
C MET A 17 4.17 -29.47 -12.20
N THR A 18 4.37 -28.15 -12.18
CA THR A 18 3.55 -27.22 -11.38
C THR A 18 2.61 -26.43 -12.29
N PRO A 19 1.33 -26.84 -12.44
CA PRO A 19 0.36 -26.02 -13.17
C PRO A 19 0.11 -24.71 -12.41
N LYS A 20 0.16 -23.59 -13.13
CA LYS A 20 -0.10 -22.26 -12.56
C LYS A 20 -1.33 -21.66 -13.22
N THR A 21 -2.35 -21.41 -12.41
CA THR A 21 -3.56 -20.72 -12.84
C THR A 21 -3.27 -19.23 -13.08
N MET A 22 -4.10 -18.56 -13.90
CA MET A 22 -3.92 -17.14 -14.24
C MET A 22 -3.81 -16.23 -13.00
N ILE A 23 -4.59 -16.51 -11.95
CA ILE A 23 -4.55 -15.76 -10.69
C ILE A 23 -3.23 -15.92 -9.92
N ARG A 24 -2.42 -16.95 -10.23
CA ARG A 24 -1.08 -17.16 -9.66
C ARG A 24 0.04 -16.66 -10.57
N THR A 25 -0.25 -16.36 -11.83
CA THR A 25 0.75 -15.88 -12.82
C THR A 25 0.62 -14.40 -13.16
N SER A 26 -0.41 -13.74 -12.62
CA SER A 26 -0.71 -12.32 -12.84
C SER A 26 -0.84 -11.61 -11.52
N ASP A 27 -0.45 -10.34 -11.45
CA ASP A 27 -0.61 -9.53 -10.24
C ASP A 27 -2.09 -9.17 -10.05
N HIS A 28 -2.74 -8.75 -11.13
CA HIS A 28 -4.14 -8.40 -11.16
C HIS A 28 -4.83 -9.21 -12.26
N VAL A 29 -6.07 -9.64 -12.01
CA VAL A 29 -6.90 -10.37 -12.98
C VAL A 29 -8.23 -9.65 -13.12
N PHE A 30 -8.78 -9.60 -14.32
CA PHE A 30 -10.18 -9.20 -14.49
C PHE A 30 -10.90 -10.14 -15.44
N GLN A 31 -12.22 -10.24 -15.28
CA GLN A 31 -13.07 -11.10 -16.08
C GLN A 31 -14.20 -10.28 -16.70
N LEU A 32 -14.54 -10.59 -17.95
CA LEU A 32 -15.74 -10.10 -18.61
C LEU A 32 -16.84 -11.17 -18.49
N CYS A 33 -17.87 -10.90 -17.69
CA CYS A 33 -18.89 -11.90 -17.34
C CYS A 33 -20.08 -11.96 -18.30
N GLU A 34 -20.52 -10.84 -18.84
CA GLU A 34 -21.70 -10.77 -19.73
C GLU A 34 -21.29 -10.71 -21.20
N LEU A 35 -20.83 -11.84 -21.75
CA LEU A 35 -20.25 -11.88 -23.09
C LEU A 35 -21.22 -11.43 -24.20
N VAL A 36 -22.53 -11.51 -23.99
CA VAL A 36 -23.56 -10.97 -24.90
C VAL A 36 -23.31 -9.51 -25.27
N LYS A 37 -22.77 -8.71 -24.34
CA LYS A 37 -22.46 -7.29 -24.58
C LYS A 37 -21.37 -7.09 -25.64
N LEU A 38 -20.53 -8.09 -25.89
CA LEU A 38 -19.56 -8.05 -26.99
C LEU A 38 -20.24 -8.02 -28.36
N GLN A 39 -21.48 -8.49 -28.48
CA GLN A 39 -22.25 -8.36 -29.72
C GLN A 39 -22.57 -6.89 -30.03
N SER A 40 -22.96 -6.09 -29.03
CA SER A 40 -23.12 -4.65 -29.18
C SER A 40 -21.78 -3.96 -29.43
N SER A 41 -20.70 -4.43 -28.79
CA SER A 41 -19.34 -3.95 -29.07
C SER A 41 -18.96 -4.14 -30.53
N CYS A 42 -19.20 -5.33 -31.11
CA CYS A 42 -18.91 -5.60 -32.52
C CYS A 42 -19.64 -4.62 -33.46
N LYS A 43 -20.91 -4.29 -33.15
CA LYS A 43 -21.67 -3.28 -33.93
C LYS A 43 -21.05 -1.89 -33.81
N LYS A 44 -20.73 -1.44 -32.59
CA LYS A 44 -20.12 -0.12 -32.33
C LYS A 44 -18.74 0.02 -32.99
N LEU A 45 -17.98 -1.07 -33.00
CA LEU A 45 -16.63 -1.15 -33.58
C LEU A 45 -16.65 -1.40 -35.10
N ASN A 46 -17.83 -1.50 -35.72
CA ASN A 46 -18.02 -1.82 -37.14
C ASN A 46 -17.38 -3.15 -37.58
N LEU A 47 -17.31 -4.14 -36.69
CA LEU A 47 -16.67 -5.45 -36.93
C LEU A 47 -17.64 -6.50 -37.53
N LEU A 48 -18.62 -6.08 -38.31
CA LEU A 48 -19.66 -7.00 -38.83
C LEU A 48 -19.10 -7.96 -39.90
N SER A 49 -18.11 -7.53 -40.68
CA SER A 49 -17.39 -8.38 -41.64
C SER A 49 -16.65 -9.52 -40.95
N GLU A 50 -15.83 -9.17 -39.97
CA GLU A 50 -15.02 -10.09 -39.18
C GLU A 50 -15.91 -11.04 -38.38
N LEU A 51 -17.06 -10.55 -37.90
CA LEU A 51 -18.05 -11.38 -37.24
C LEU A 51 -18.59 -12.49 -38.17
N MET A 52 -18.74 -12.21 -39.47
CA MET A 52 -19.12 -13.24 -40.45
C MET A 52 -17.99 -14.24 -40.67
N ASP A 53 -16.74 -13.77 -40.76
CA ASP A 53 -15.56 -14.64 -40.92
C ASP A 53 -15.42 -15.62 -39.73
N TYR A 54 -15.79 -15.18 -38.53
CA TYR A 54 -15.81 -16.01 -37.32
C TYR A 54 -17.16 -16.71 -37.05
N SER A 55 -18.03 -16.89 -38.05
CA SER A 55 -19.30 -17.61 -37.90
C SER A 55 -20.19 -17.10 -36.75
N GLY A 56 -20.19 -15.78 -36.53
CA GLY A 56 -20.97 -15.15 -35.46
C GLY A 56 -20.32 -15.17 -34.07
N ASN A 57 -19.07 -15.65 -33.94
CA ASN A 57 -18.34 -15.64 -32.68
C ASN A 57 -17.85 -14.23 -32.31
N TYR A 58 -18.71 -13.48 -31.62
CA TYR A 58 -18.40 -12.12 -31.19
C TYR A 58 -17.28 -12.03 -30.15
N VAL A 59 -16.94 -13.13 -29.46
CA VAL A 59 -15.84 -13.16 -28.49
C VAL A 59 -14.51 -13.08 -29.23
N HIS A 60 -14.30 -13.97 -30.20
CA HIS A 60 -13.10 -13.95 -31.04
C HIS A 60 -13.00 -12.69 -31.90
N THR A 61 -14.15 -12.17 -32.35
CA THR A 61 -14.20 -10.96 -33.18
C THR A 61 -13.76 -9.71 -32.38
N ALA A 62 -14.27 -9.52 -31.16
CA ALA A 62 -13.97 -8.32 -30.37
C ALA A 62 -12.63 -8.39 -29.63
N LEU A 63 -12.13 -9.59 -29.34
CA LEU A 63 -10.93 -9.80 -28.50
C LEU A 63 -9.67 -9.07 -29.01
N PRO A 64 -9.27 -9.14 -30.31
CA PRO A 64 -8.09 -8.44 -30.80
C PRO A 64 -8.15 -6.93 -30.57
N TYR A 65 -9.33 -6.33 -30.81
CA TYR A 65 -9.55 -4.91 -30.56
C TYR A 65 -9.39 -4.58 -29.06
N ILE A 66 -10.05 -5.34 -28.18
CA ILE A 66 -9.95 -5.16 -26.73
C ILE A 66 -8.50 -5.27 -26.25
N LEU A 67 -7.75 -6.26 -26.73
CA LEU A 67 -6.34 -6.42 -26.37
C LEU A 67 -5.51 -5.20 -26.80
N SER A 68 -5.68 -4.73 -28.04
CA SER A 68 -4.95 -3.56 -28.55
C SER A 68 -5.29 -2.28 -27.77
N LEU A 69 -6.58 -2.07 -27.46
CA LEU A 69 -7.08 -0.94 -26.69
C LEU A 69 -6.48 -0.93 -25.28
N LEU A 70 -6.50 -2.07 -24.60
CA LEU A 70 -5.98 -2.19 -23.23
C LEU A 70 -4.45 -2.09 -23.19
N GLN A 71 -3.74 -2.64 -24.18
CA GLN A 71 -2.30 -2.44 -24.30
C GLN A 71 -1.93 -0.97 -24.50
N GLN A 72 -2.66 -0.27 -25.37
CA GLN A 72 -2.44 1.16 -25.61
C GLN A 72 -2.76 2.00 -24.36
N GLY A 73 -3.88 1.70 -23.68
CA GLY A 73 -4.33 2.47 -22.53
C GLY A 73 -3.56 2.22 -21.23
N LEU A 74 -3.21 0.97 -20.93
CA LEU A 74 -2.38 0.64 -19.76
C LEU A 74 -0.91 0.99 -20.02
N GLY A 75 -0.46 0.96 -21.27
CA GLY A 75 0.85 1.43 -21.69
C GLY A 75 1.98 0.83 -20.86
N GLN A 76 2.83 1.69 -20.30
CA GLN A 76 4.01 1.27 -19.53
C GLN A 76 3.69 0.72 -18.13
N ARG A 77 2.43 0.77 -17.69
CA ARG A 77 2.00 0.26 -16.37
C ARG A 77 2.01 -1.25 -16.30
N ILE A 78 2.03 -1.92 -17.44
CA ILE A 78 2.08 -3.38 -17.54
C ILE A 78 3.36 -3.83 -18.23
N HIS A 79 3.89 -4.97 -17.79
CA HIS A 79 4.88 -5.74 -18.52
C HIS A 79 4.21 -6.69 -19.52
N LEU A 80 3.04 -7.23 -19.17
CA LEU A 80 2.33 -8.20 -20.00
C LEU A 80 0.82 -8.12 -19.76
N LEU A 81 0.06 -8.19 -20.85
CA LEU A 81 -1.37 -8.48 -20.86
C LEU A 81 -1.56 -9.90 -21.39
N THR A 82 -2.13 -10.77 -20.57
CA THR A 82 -2.51 -12.14 -20.94
C THR A 82 -4.02 -12.28 -20.99
N HIS A 83 -4.50 -13.26 -21.74
CA HIS A 83 -5.90 -13.63 -21.78
C HIS A 83 -6.04 -15.15 -21.81
N SER A 84 -7.19 -15.65 -21.37
CA SER A 84 -7.55 -17.06 -21.43
C SER A 84 -8.93 -17.15 -22.02
N LEU A 85 -9.01 -17.75 -23.21
CA LEU A 85 -10.27 -18.16 -23.78
C LEU A 85 -10.80 -19.37 -23.01
N PRO A 86 -12.12 -19.46 -22.81
CA PRO A 86 -12.71 -20.67 -22.29
C PRO A 86 -12.51 -21.82 -23.28
N PRO A 87 -12.41 -23.08 -22.81
CA PRO A 87 -12.36 -24.22 -23.71
C PRO A 87 -13.62 -24.26 -24.58
N ASP A 88 -13.46 -24.71 -25.82
CA ASP A 88 -14.61 -24.91 -26.70
C ASP A 88 -15.58 -25.88 -26.02
N PRO A 89 -16.87 -25.53 -25.91
CA PRO A 89 -17.83 -26.41 -25.28
C PRO A 89 -17.97 -27.67 -26.12
N GLU A 90 -18.05 -28.83 -25.47
CA GLU A 90 -18.40 -30.09 -26.11
C GLU A 90 -19.91 -30.32 -25.94
N TRP A 91 -20.61 -30.71 -27.00
CA TRP A 91 -22.04 -30.98 -26.98
C TRP A 91 -22.39 -32.24 -27.77
N SER A 92 -23.55 -32.84 -27.46
CA SER A 92 -24.05 -34.00 -28.20
C SER A 92 -24.44 -33.58 -29.62
N VAL A 93 -24.18 -34.44 -30.60
CA VAL A 93 -24.60 -34.25 -32.01
C VAL A 93 -26.12 -34.11 -32.14
N GLU A 94 -26.88 -34.64 -31.17
CA GLU A 94 -28.34 -34.57 -31.12
C GLU A 94 -28.87 -33.24 -30.55
N SER A 95 -28.00 -32.39 -30.00
CA SER A 95 -28.36 -31.13 -29.35
C SER A 95 -27.96 -29.90 -30.19
N GLU A 96 -28.67 -28.79 -30.01
CA GLU A 96 -28.30 -27.51 -30.62
C GLU A 96 -26.90 -27.06 -30.15
N ALA A 97 -26.17 -26.38 -31.03
CA ALA A 97 -24.86 -25.85 -30.71
C ALA A 97 -24.93 -24.85 -29.52
N PRO A 98 -23.99 -24.92 -28.57
CA PRO A 98 -23.89 -23.99 -27.46
C PRO A 98 -23.81 -22.55 -27.96
N LYS A 99 -24.60 -21.67 -27.34
CA LYS A 99 -24.59 -20.26 -27.69
C LYS A 99 -23.44 -19.57 -26.99
N TYR A 100 -22.75 -18.66 -27.69
CA TYR A 100 -21.64 -17.88 -27.14
C TYR A 100 -22.00 -17.11 -25.85
N LYS A 101 -23.29 -16.81 -25.65
CA LYS A 101 -23.80 -16.09 -24.48
C LYS A 101 -23.71 -16.89 -23.18
N ASP A 102 -23.72 -18.22 -23.31
CA ASP A 102 -23.75 -19.17 -22.20
C ASP A 102 -22.33 -19.65 -21.87
N GLN A 103 -21.30 -19.11 -22.56
CA GLN A 103 -19.90 -19.39 -22.28
C GLN A 103 -19.43 -18.73 -20.98
N PRO A 104 -18.46 -19.33 -20.27
CA PRO A 104 -17.95 -18.76 -19.03
C PRO A 104 -17.15 -17.46 -19.27
N PRO A 105 -16.93 -16.66 -18.21
CA PRO A 105 -16.30 -15.34 -18.33
C PRO A 105 -14.92 -15.37 -18.99
N LEU A 106 -14.68 -14.41 -19.88
CA LEU A 106 -13.38 -14.22 -20.51
C LEU A 106 -12.41 -13.60 -19.49
N SER A 107 -11.28 -14.25 -19.24
CA SER A 107 -10.32 -13.83 -18.20
C SER A 107 -9.08 -13.17 -18.79
N PHE A 108 -8.61 -12.12 -18.14
CA PHE A 108 -7.44 -11.34 -18.50
C PHE A 108 -6.51 -11.19 -17.30
N GLY A 109 -5.22 -11.41 -17.52
CA GLY A 109 -4.18 -11.28 -16.50
C GLY A 109 -3.26 -10.11 -16.81
N LEU A 110 -2.97 -9.30 -15.80
CA LEU A 110 -2.05 -8.17 -15.86
C LEU A 110 -0.80 -8.49 -15.05
N LEU A 111 0.36 -8.42 -15.70
CA LEU A 111 1.64 -8.32 -15.02
C LEU A 111 1.99 -6.83 -14.93
N LEU A 112 1.94 -6.27 -13.73
CA LEU A 112 2.09 -4.84 -13.47
C LEU A 112 3.56 -4.45 -13.35
N ARG A 113 3.87 -3.19 -13.67
CA ARG A 113 5.13 -2.53 -13.32
C ARG A 113 4.90 -1.69 -12.06
N PRO A 114 5.36 -2.11 -10.88
CA PRO A 114 5.01 -1.48 -9.61
C PRO A 114 5.26 0.04 -9.56
N GLU A 115 6.33 0.50 -10.20
CA GLU A 115 6.75 1.91 -10.19
C GLU A 115 5.75 2.83 -10.90
N LEU A 116 5.03 2.31 -11.89
CA LEU A 116 4.10 3.09 -12.73
C LEU A 116 2.64 2.71 -12.48
N ALA A 117 2.36 1.48 -12.05
CA ALA A 117 1.00 0.96 -11.91
C ALA A 117 0.13 1.81 -10.98
N VAL A 118 0.71 2.34 -9.90
CA VAL A 118 0.04 3.18 -8.90
C VAL A 118 0.02 4.68 -9.22
N SER A 119 0.59 5.10 -10.36
CA SER A 119 0.58 6.52 -10.75
C SER A 119 -0.85 6.99 -11.03
N VAL A 120 -1.31 8.03 -10.34
CA VAL A 120 -2.63 8.62 -10.60
C VAL A 120 -2.64 9.56 -11.80
N LEU A 121 -1.47 9.99 -12.27
CA LEU A 121 -1.36 10.95 -13.36
C LEU A 121 -0.82 10.26 -14.61
N GLU A 122 -1.58 10.34 -15.69
CA GLU A 122 -1.15 9.96 -17.03
C GLU A 122 -0.74 11.22 -17.77
N ARG A 123 0.56 11.35 -18.08
CA ARG A 123 1.09 12.50 -18.81
C ARG A 123 1.08 12.18 -20.30
N GLY A 124 0.32 12.95 -21.06
CA GLY A 124 0.24 12.87 -22.51
C GLY A 124 1.29 13.72 -23.23
N PRO A 125 1.20 13.79 -24.57
CA PRO A 125 2.07 14.63 -25.39
C PRO A 125 1.76 16.13 -25.19
N SER A 126 2.69 16.98 -25.65
CA SER A 126 2.48 18.43 -25.70
C SER A 126 1.21 18.79 -26.48
N ALA A 127 0.51 19.84 -26.02
CA ALA A 127 -0.75 20.30 -26.61
C ALA A 127 -0.65 20.61 -28.11
N ASP A 128 0.52 21.06 -28.57
CA ASP A 128 0.77 21.42 -29.97
C ASP A 128 1.14 20.21 -30.85
N SER A 129 1.33 19.02 -30.25
CA SER A 129 1.68 17.80 -30.97
C SER A 129 0.45 17.20 -31.66
N PRO A 130 0.56 16.68 -32.90
CA PRO A 130 -0.54 15.96 -33.53
C PRO A 130 -1.00 14.74 -32.72
N LYS A 131 -0.09 14.14 -31.93
CA LYS A 131 -0.40 13.02 -31.03
C LYS A 131 -1.36 13.40 -29.89
N ALA A 132 -1.56 14.69 -29.61
CA ALA A 132 -2.54 15.16 -28.63
C ALA A 132 -3.98 14.85 -29.06
N ALA A 133 -4.26 14.84 -30.37
CA ALA A 133 -5.58 14.45 -30.87
C ALA A 133 -5.85 12.95 -30.59
N GLU A 134 -4.87 12.09 -30.85
CA GLU A 134 -4.95 10.64 -30.56
C GLU A 134 -5.13 10.39 -29.05
N PHE A 135 -4.41 11.13 -28.21
CA PHE A 135 -4.54 11.04 -26.74
C PHE A 135 -5.95 11.44 -26.29
N ARG A 136 -6.48 12.57 -26.78
CA ARG A 136 -7.86 13.00 -26.50
C ARG A 136 -8.89 11.99 -27.00
N GLN A 137 -8.67 11.38 -28.16
CA GLN A 137 -9.56 10.34 -28.69
C GLN A 137 -9.56 9.08 -27.81
N LEU A 138 -8.38 8.65 -27.34
CA LEU A 138 -8.25 7.48 -26.47
C LEU A 138 -8.94 7.70 -25.12
N TRP A 139 -8.73 8.85 -24.49
CA TRP A 139 -9.22 9.11 -23.13
C TRP A 139 -10.59 9.80 -23.07
N GLY A 140 -11.05 10.38 -24.18
CA GLY A 140 -12.34 11.06 -24.28
C GLY A 140 -12.45 12.22 -23.28
N SER A 141 -13.56 12.25 -22.54
CA SER A 141 -13.87 13.31 -21.57
C SER A 141 -12.92 13.39 -20.37
N ARG A 142 -12.06 12.38 -20.15
CA ARG A 142 -11.07 12.37 -19.07
C ARG A 142 -9.78 13.13 -19.43
N SER A 143 -9.55 13.44 -20.71
CA SER A 143 -8.37 14.21 -21.15
C SER A 143 -8.57 15.69 -20.86
N GLU A 144 -7.60 16.30 -20.19
CA GLU A 144 -7.56 17.73 -19.91
C GLU A 144 -6.16 18.32 -20.15
N LEU A 145 -6.11 19.61 -20.49
CA LEU A 145 -4.83 20.33 -20.59
C LEU A 145 -4.33 20.69 -19.20
N ARG A 146 -3.10 20.29 -18.90
CA ARG A 146 -2.46 20.57 -17.61
C ARG A 146 -1.10 21.23 -17.80
N ARG A 147 -0.88 22.32 -17.07
CA ARG A 147 0.43 22.96 -16.95
C ARG A 147 1.21 22.28 -15.83
N PHE A 148 2.40 21.80 -16.15
CA PHE A 148 3.31 21.14 -15.21
C PHE A 148 4.33 22.13 -14.62
N GLN A 149 5.03 21.72 -13.56
CA GLN A 149 6.03 22.56 -12.87
C GLN A 149 7.21 22.95 -13.77
N ASP A 150 7.49 22.14 -14.79
CA ASP A 150 8.46 22.43 -15.86
C ASP A 150 7.95 23.50 -16.87
N GLY A 151 6.74 24.04 -16.66
CA GLY A 151 6.11 25.03 -17.51
C GLY A 151 5.43 24.46 -18.76
N ALA A 152 5.63 23.17 -19.05
CA ALA A 152 5.06 22.52 -20.23
C ALA A 152 3.55 22.36 -20.08
N ILE A 153 2.82 22.62 -21.17
CA ILE A 153 1.39 22.37 -21.29
C ILE A 153 1.22 21.10 -22.12
N THR A 154 0.71 20.05 -21.48
CA THR A 154 0.48 18.76 -22.13
C THR A 154 -0.94 18.29 -21.86
N GLU A 155 -1.44 17.40 -22.71
CA GLU A 155 -2.61 16.61 -22.35
C GLU A 155 -2.30 15.74 -21.13
N ALA A 156 -3.29 15.51 -20.28
CA ALA A 156 -3.14 14.66 -19.11
C ALA A 156 -4.47 14.02 -18.71
N VAL A 157 -4.39 12.90 -17.99
CA VAL A 157 -5.53 12.27 -17.32
C VAL A 157 -5.19 12.10 -15.85
N LEU A 158 -6.12 12.50 -14.98
CA LEU A 158 -6.02 12.26 -13.54
C LEU A 158 -7.01 11.16 -13.11
N TRP A 159 -6.47 10.12 -12.48
CA TRP A 159 -7.20 9.02 -11.87
C TRP A 159 -7.42 9.26 -10.37
N ASP A 160 -8.46 8.63 -9.84
CA ASP A 160 -8.79 8.76 -8.43
C ASP A 160 -7.82 7.92 -7.57
N GLY A 161 -7.23 8.52 -6.53
CA GLY A 161 -6.32 7.81 -5.63
C GLY A 161 -5.57 8.72 -4.66
N GLU A 162 -6.19 9.03 -3.53
CA GLU A 162 -5.53 9.79 -2.45
C GLU A 162 -4.53 8.92 -1.71
N LYS A 163 -4.95 7.70 -1.33
CA LYS A 163 -4.17 6.72 -0.56
C LYS A 163 -3.69 5.56 -1.42
N ILE A 164 -2.64 4.86 -1.00
CA ILE A 164 -2.00 3.80 -1.77
C ILE A 164 -2.99 2.68 -2.13
N CYS A 165 -3.90 2.31 -1.23
CA CYS A 165 -4.93 1.30 -1.47
C CYS A 165 -5.83 1.65 -2.66
N GLN A 166 -6.18 2.92 -2.82
CA GLN A 166 -6.96 3.41 -3.96
C GLN A 166 -6.08 3.47 -5.22
N LYS A 167 -4.83 3.92 -5.09
CA LYS A 167 -3.88 3.98 -6.20
C LYS A 167 -3.58 2.62 -6.81
N ARG A 168 -3.56 1.54 -6.02
CA ARG A 168 -3.45 0.16 -6.50
C ARG A 168 -4.59 -0.24 -7.43
N LEU A 169 -5.75 0.43 -7.36
CA LEU A 169 -6.91 0.19 -8.23
C LEU A 169 -6.96 1.11 -9.46
N VAL A 170 -5.96 1.96 -9.72
CA VAL A 170 -5.89 2.77 -10.95
C VAL A 170 -5.99 1.92 -12.24
N PRO A 171 -5.31 0.76 -12.36
CA PRO A 171 -5.49 -0.10 -13.54
C PRO A 171 -6.94 -0.55 -13.75
N ARG A 172 -7.71 -0.78 -12.66
CA ARG A 172 -9.14 -1.09 -12.75
C ARG A 172 -9.92 0.07 -13.37
N GLN A 173 -9.65 1.30 -12.92
CA GLN A 173 -10.31 2.51 -13.44
C GLN A 173 -10.00 2.74 -14.92
N ILE A 174 -8.75 2.51 -15.34
CA ILE A 174 -8.34 2.60 -16.75
C ILE A 174 -9.12 1.59 -17.59
N ILE A 175 -9.14 0.32 -17.15
CA ILE A 175 -9.81 -0.76 -17.88
C ILE A 175 -11.30 -0.48 -18.02
N THR A 176 -12.00 -0.16 -16.93
CA THR A 176 -13.44 0.08 -16.97
C THR A 176 -13.79 1.30 -17.81
N HIS A 177 -13.00 2.38 -17.74
CA HIS A 177 -13.18 3.58 -18.57
C HIS A 177 -13.03 3.27 -20.06
N LEU A 178 -11.95 2.60 -20.45
CA LEU A 178 -11.66 2.31 -21.87
C LEU A 178 -12.68 1.35 -22.47
N LEU A 179 -13.05 0.29 -21.72
CA LEU A 179 -14.04 -0.68 -22.16
C LEU A 179 -15.43 -0.05 -22.34
N LEU A 180 -15.84 0.85 -21.44
CA LEU A 180 -17.09 1.59 -21.60
C LEU A 180 -17.03 2.52 -22.80
N LEU A 181 -16.00 3.36 -22.88
CA LEU A 181 -15.87 4.39 -23.90
C LEU A 181 -15.82 3.81 -25.31
N HIS A 182 -14.95 2.83 -25.55
CA HIS A 182 -14.67 2.31 -26.89
C HIS A 182 -15.45 1.05 -27.24
N ALA A 183 -15.74 0.19 -26.27
CA ALA A 183 -16.42 -1.09 -26.52
C ALA A 183 -17.88 -1.14 -26.00
N ASP A 184 -18.40 -0.11 -25.34
CA ASP A 184 -19.76 -0.12 -24.75
C ASP A 184 -19.98 -1.24 -23.72
N ILE A 185 -18.91 -1.63 -23.03
CA ILE A 185 -18.95 -2.64 -21.98
C ILE A 185 -19.00 -1.91 -20.63
N PRO A 186 -20.13 -1.97 -19.90
CA PRO A 186 -20.25 -1.28 -18.62
C PRO A 186 -19.41 -1.93 -17.52
N GLU A 187 -19.08 -1.16 -16.49
CA GLU A 187 -18.32 -1.65 -15.33
C GLU A 187 -18.98 -2.85 -14.65
N SER A 188 -20.31 -2.97 -14.68
CA SER A 188 -21.03 -4.13 -14.14
C SER A 188 -20.66 -5.46 -14.80
N CYS A 189 -20.17 -5.43 -16.04
CA CYS A 189 -19.71 -6.62 -16.75
C CYS A 189 -18.26 -7.01 -16.39
N VAL A 190 -17.53 -6.16 -15.66
CA VAL A 190 -16.13 -6.33 -15.33
C VAL A 190 -15.98 -6.77 -13.88
N ARG A 191 -15.62 -8.04 -13.67
CA ARG A 191 -15.21 -8.52 -12.35
C ARG A 191 -13.72 -8.33 -12.20
N TYR A 192 -13.30 -7.52 -11.23
CA TYR A 192 -11.89 -7.23 -10.99
C TYR A 192 -11.37 -7.97 -9.75
N VAL A 193 -10.23 -8.63 -9.91
CA VAL A 193 -9.51 -9.34 -8.86
C VAL A 193 -8.14 -8.68 -8.73
N GLY A 194 -8.08 -7.69 -7.84
CA GLY A 194 -6.88 -6.99 -7.43
C GLY A 194 -7.19 -6.27 -6.13
N ALA A 195 -6.26 -6.28 -5.18
CA ALA A 195 -6.47 -5.71 -3.84
C ALA A 195 -7.63 -6.33 -3.01
N ILE A 196 -8.05 -7.57 -3.30
CA ILE A 196 -9.19 -8.22 -2.60
C ILE A 196 -8.98 -8.30 -1.08
N VAL A 197 -7.74 -8.50 -0.65
CA VAL A 197 -7.40 -8.66 0.77
C VAL A 197 -7.27 -7.32 1.50
N ASP A 198 -7.39 -6.19 0.80
CA ASP A 198 -7.26 -4.86 1.41
C ASP A 198 -8.32 -4.63 2.49
N ASP A 199 -9.54 -5.10 2.27
CA ASP A 199 -10.64 -4.92 3.23
C ASP A 199 -10.34 -5.59 4.58
N VAL A 200 -9.43 -6.56 4.64
CA VAL A 200 -8.99 -7.22 5.89
C VAL A 200 -8.01 -6.35 6.69
N ILE A 201 -7.24 -5.50 6.02
CA ILE A 201 -6.20 -4.64 6.63
C ILE A 201 -6.58 -3.15 6.59
N LYS A 202 -7.79 -2.85 6.13
CA LYS A 202 -8.31 -1.50 6.00
C LYS A 202 -8.54 -0.88 7.37
N MET A 203 -7.99 0.30 7.56
CA MET A 203 -8.18 1.10 8.75
C MET A 203 -9.36 2.06 8.52
N GLU A 204 -10.38 1.99 9.39
CA GLU A 204 -11.54 2.89 9.33
C GLU A 204 -11.13 4.31 9.70
N ARG A 205 -11.01 5.16 8.68
CA ARG A 205 -10.69 6.59 8.78
C ARG A 205 -11.60 7.37 7.84
N LYS A 206 -11.58 8.70 7.95
CA LYS A 206 -12.30 9.60 7.02
C LYS A 206 -11.99 9.27 5.56
N VAL A 207 -10.75 8.90 5.27
CA VAL A 207 -10.31 8.32 4.00
C VAL A 207 -9.69 6.95 4.32
N PRO A 208 -10.20 5.84 3.75
CA PRO A 208 -9.66 4.52 4.04
C PRO A 208 -8.17 4.41 3.67
N SER A 209 -7.39 3.75 4.54
CA SER A 209 -5.96 3.45 4.34
C SER A 209 -5.70 1.99 4.68
N THR A 210 -4.64 1.41 4.12
CA THR A 210 -4.12 0.08 4.47
C THR A 210 -2.84 0.16 5.31
N GLY A 211 -2.51 1.35 5.82
CA GLY A 211 -1.45 1.60 6.79
C GLY A 211 -0.12 2.06 6.20
N GLU A 212 0.06 2.06 4.88
CA GLU A 212 1.36 2.36 4.25
C GLU A 212 1.80 3.81 4.51
N GLU A 213 0.89 4.78 4.40
CA GLU A 213 1.19 6.18 4.72
C GLU A 213 1.51 6.37 6.21
N GLU A 214 0.77 5.70 7.08
CA GLU A 214 0.99 5.73 8.53
C GLU A 214 2.34 5.09 8.91
N GLY A 215 2.71 3.99 8.26
CA GLY A 215 4.01 3.35 8.41
C GLY A 215 5.16 4.27 7.98
N LEU A 216 4.99 5.02 6.88
CA LEU A 216 5.96 6.02 6.44
C LEU A 216 6.17 7.11 7.49
N LEU A 217 5.11 7.62 8.11
CA LEU A 217 5.22 8.61 9.19
C LEU A 217 6.00 8.08 10.39
N VAL A 218 5.83 6.80 10.73
CA VAL A 218 6.58 6.13 11.80
C VAL A 218 8.08 6.10 11.49
N VAL A 219 8.45 5.70 10.27
CA VAL A 219 9.85 5.68 9.83
C VAL A 219 10.45 7.09 9.84
N GLN A 220 9.74 8.09 9.31
CA GLN A 220 10.20 9.49 9.32
C GLN A 220 10.39 10.04 10.73
N SER A 221 9.49 9.67 11.65
CA SER A 221 9.58 10.07 13.07
C SER A 221 10.79 9.41 13.75
N PHE A 222 11.08 8.16 13.42
CA PHE A 222 12.29 7.47 13.89
C PHE A 222 13.56 8.10 13.34
N ASP A 223 13.61 8.46 12.05
CA ASP A 223 14.78 9.12 11.46
C ASP A 223 15.06 10.47 12.14
N ASP A 224 14.00 11.22 12.47
CA ASP A 224 14.13 12.47 13.21
C ASP A 224 14.64 12.26 14.64
N LEU A 225 14.08 11.27 15.36
CA LEU A 225 14.57 10.89 16.68
C LEU A 225 16.04 10.46 16.63
N SER A 226 16.42 9.65 15.65
CA SER A 226 17.79 9.15 15.46
C SER A 226 18.78 10.30 15.28
N ARG A 227 18.45 11.28 14.40
CA ARG A 227 19.27 12.49 14.22
C ARG A 227 19.41 13.31 15.49
N LYS A 228 18.35 13.41 16.30
CA LYS A 228 18.36 14.13 17.58
C LYS A 228 19.22 13.42 18.63
N LEU A 229 19.12 12.09 18.72
CA LEU A 229 19.94 11.27 19.63
C LEU A 229 21.43 11.34 19.29
N TRP A 230 21.80 11.37 18.02
CA TRP A 230 23.19 11.53 17.60
C TRP A 230 23.81 12.88 17.96
N LYS A 231 22.99 13.94 18.02
CA LYS A 231 23.44 15.28 18.40
C LYS A 231 23.36 15.52 19.91
N LEU A 232 22.99 14.50 20.68
CA LEU A 232 22.80 14.64 22.12
C LEU A 232 24.16 14.67 22.82
N GLU A 233 24.45 15.80 23.45
CA GLU A 233 25.62 15.97 24.31
C GLU A 233 25.21 15.85 25.78
N GLY A 234 26.18 15.54 26.66
CA GLY A 234 25.97 15.47 28.11
C GLY A 234 25.75 14.06 28.67
N LEU A 235 25.70 13.02 27.84
CA LEU A 235 25.74 11.63 28.32
C LEU A 235 27.17 11.22 28.68
N PRO A 236 27.37 10.37 29.72
CA PRO A 236 28.69 9.87 30.10
C PRO A 236 29.39 9.02 29.02
N LEU A 237 28.60 8.41 28.12
CA LEU A 237 29.07 7.70 26.95
C LEU A 237 28.29 8.21 25.74
N SER A 238 29.00 8.53 24.67
CA SER A 238 28.37 9.02 23.43
C SER A 238 27.59 7.90 22.71
N ILE A 239 26.50 8.28 22.03
CA ILE A 239 25.71 7.35 21.22
C ILE A 239 26.38 7.18 19.85
N THR A 240 26.78 5.96 19.52
CA THR A 240 27.47 5.63 18.26
C THR A 240 26.52 5.16 17.17
N SER A 241 25.40 4.55 17.52
CA SER A 241 24.43 4.01 16.56
C SER A 241 23.03 3.89 17.16
N VAL A 242 22.01 4.14 16.34
CA VAL A 242 20.59 4.02 16.69
C VAL A 242 19.93 3.13 15.65
N GLN A 243 19.45 1.96 16.05
CA GLN A 243 18.91 0.93 15.15
C GLN A 243 17.44 0.64 15.45
N GLY A 244 16.61 0.64 14.41
CA GLY A 244 15.20 0.26 14.51
C GLY A 244 15.03 -1.26 14.63
N ALA A 245 14.46 -1.75 15.73
CA ALA A 245 14.20 -3.18 15.94
C ALA A 245 12.71 -3.55 15.77
N HIS A 246 11.82 -2.56 15.77
CA HIS A 246 10.38 -2.76 15.71
C HIS A 246 9.88 -3.12 14.29
N PRO A 247 8.87 -4.01 14.14
CA PRO A 247 8.24 -4.34 12.84
C PRO A 247 7.77 -3.13 12.02
N ALA A 248 7.27 -2.09 12.70
CA ALA A 248 6.80 -0.86 12.04
C ALA A 248 7.89 -0.10 11.29
N LEU A 249 9.16 -0.27 11.66
CA LEU A 249 10.31 0.40 11.02
C LEU A 249 10.81 -0.35 9.78
N ARG A 250 10.25 -1.52 9.49
CA ARG A 250 10.59 -2.37 8.34
C ARG A 250 9.36 -2.78 7.53
N TYR A 251 8.26 -2.04 7.66
CA TYR A 251 7.00 -2.28 6.95
C TYR A 251 6.39 -3.68 7.15
N THR A 252 6.69 -4.35 8.26
CA THR A 252 6.11 -5.68 8.57
C THR A 252 5.05 -5.64 9.68
N GLN A 253 4.65 -4.45 10.11
CA GLN A 253 3.56 -4.27 11.06
C GLN A 253 2.25 -4.13 10.28
N VAL A 254 1.28 -5.03 10.51
CA VAL A 254 -0.02 -5.02 9.81
C VAL A 254 -0.76 -3.71 10.04
N PHE A 255 -0.86 -3.28 11.30
CA PHE A 255 -1.46 -2.01 11.68
C PHE A 255 -0.39 -1.14 12.35
N PRO A 256 0.22 -0.19 11.63
CA PRO A 256 1.25 0.66 12.19
C PRO A 256 0.68 1.53 13.32
N PRO A 257 1.51 1.83 14.34
CA PRO A 257 1.07 2.63 15.47
C PRO A 257 0.65 4.01 15.00
N LEU A 258 -0.50 4.46 15.50
CA LEU A 258 -1.09 5.74 15.12
C LEU A 258 -0.70 6.83 16.11
N PRO A 259 -0.49 8.08 15.65
CA PRO A 259 -0.35 9.22 16.54
C PRO A 259 -1.60 9.38 17.40
N LEU A 260 -1.43 9.32 18.73
CA LEU A 260 -2.50 9.54 19.69
C LEU A 260 -2.36 10.92 20.33
N LYS A 261 -3.42 11.72 20.26
CA LYS A 261 -3.57 12.93 21.08
C LYS A 261 -4.35 12.56 22.32
N LEU A 262 -3.67 12.46 23.46
CA LEU A 262 -4.32 12.26 24.75
C LEU A 262 -5.02 13.55 25.18
N ASP A 263 -6.29 13.45 25.55
CA ASP A 263 -6.98 14.52 26.27
C ASP A 263 -6.60 14.42 27.76
N TYR A 264 -5.58 15.17 28.15
CA TYR A 264 -5.09 15.19 29.53
C TYR A 264 -6.17 15.61 30.55
N SER A 265 -7.26 16.25 30.14
CA SER A 265 -8.36 16.59 31.04
C SER A 265 -9.08 15.36 31.61
N PHE A 266 -8.96 14.21 30.93
CA PHE A 266 -9.59 12.94 31.32
C PHE A 266 -8.81 12.19 32.40
N PHE A 267 -7.60 12.65 32.74
CA PHE A 267 -6.70 11.94 33.62
C PHE A 267 -6.29 12.80 34.82
N ASP A 268 -6.14 12.16 35.97
CA ASP A 268 -5.39 12.69 37.11
C ASP A 268 -3.99 12.08 37.11
N ARG A 269 -2.99 12.83 37.59
CA ARG A 269 -1.65 12.28 37.81
C ARG A 269 -1.55 11.72 39.21
N ASP A 270 -1.22 10.44 39.31
CA ASP A 270 -0.87 9.86 40.60
C ASP A 270 0.39 10.53 41.15
N LYS A 271 0.38 10.88 42.43
CA LYS A 271 1.46 11.65 43.07
C LYS A 271 2.73 10.80 43.24
N ILE A 272 2.58 9.49 43.35
CA ILE A 272 3.67 8.56 43.66
C ILE A 272 4.29 8.04 42.36
N SER A 273 3.48 7.44 41.49
CA SER A 273 3.96 6.81 40.25
C SER A 273 4.07 7.76 39.07
N ARG A 274 3.53 8.99 39.17
CA ARG A 274 3.37 9.96 38.06
C ARG A 274 2.53 9.44 36.89
N SER A 275 1.88 8.28 37.05
CA SER A 275 1.04 7.66 36.03
C SER A 275 -0.24 8.46 35.80
N LEU A 276 -0.74 8.43 34.56
CA LEU A 276 -2.04 8.99 34.19
C LEU A 276 -3.16 8.02 34.56
N MET A 277 -4.00 8.39 35.52
CA MET A 277 -5.16 7.61 35.96
C MET A 277 -6.44 8.20 35.38
N PRO A 278 -7.31 7.41 34.73
CA PRO A 278 -8.57 7.91 34.20
C PRO A 278 -9.48 8.39 35.33
N LYS A 279 -10.10 9.56 35.13
CA LYS A 279 -11.13 10.10 36.02
C LYS A 279 -12.39 9.25 35.94
N GLU A 280 -13.20 9.32 36.99
CA GLU A 280 -14.48 8.63 37.04
C GLU A 280 -15.37 9.03 35.84
N GLY A 281 -15.93 8.04 35.15
CA GLY A 281 -16.76 8.25 33.96
C GLY A 281 -15.99 8.65 32.68
N LYS A 282 -14.65 8.70 32.70
CA LYS A 282 -13.82 8.96 31.52
C LYS A 282 -13.21 7.67 30.95
N PRO A 283 -12.97 7.60 29.63
CA PRO A 283 -12.39 6.41 29.02
C PRO A 283 -10.94 6.20 29.48
N CYS A 284 -10.53 4.94 29.59
CA CYS A 284 -9.13 4.58 29.76
C CYS A 284 -8.28 5.11 28.59
N PRO A 285 -6.99 5.43 28.81
CA PRO A 285 -6.12 5.86 27.73
C PRO A 285 -5.97 4.73 26.72
N ALA A 286 -6.00 5.06 25.42
CA ALA A 286 -5.77 4.07 24.39
C ALA A 286 -4.34 3.52 24.49
N TYR A 287 -4.20 2.21 24.27
CA TYR A 287 -2.89 1.58 24.26
C TYR A 287 -2.03 2.14 23.12
N ILE A 288 -0.85 2.65 23.46
CA ILE A 288 0.15 3.10 22.49
C ILE A 288 1.19 2.00 22.39
N THR A 289 1.29 1.36 21.22
CA THR A 289 2.33 0.35 20.96
C THR A 289 3.71 1.01 20.98
N PRO A 290 4.61 0.63 21.91
CA PRO A 290 5.96 1.19 21.96
C PRO A 290 6.77 0.72 20.75
N ILE A 291 7.61 1.60 20.22
CA ILE A 291 8.50 1.29 19.10
C ILE A 291 9.90 1.01 19.66
N THR A 292 10.31 -0.25 19.62
CA THR A 292 11.62 -0.68 20.10
C THR A 292 12.75 -0.18 19.20
N VAL A 293 13.71 0.49 19.82
CA VAL A 293 14.93 1.03 19.20
C VAL A 293 16.13 0.59 20.04
N ILE A 294 17.23 0.22 19.38
CA ILE A 294 18.48 -0.21 20.00
C ILE A 294 19.50 0.92 19.85
N CYS A 295 19.94 1.48 20.98
CA CYS A 295 21.02 2.46 21.01
C CYS A 295 22.33 1.76 21.39
N HIS A 296 23.35 1.95 20.55
CA HIS A 296 24.72 1.57 20.86
C HIS A 296 25.46 2.78 21.38
N MET A 297 26.20 2.58 22.46
CA MET A 297 27.09 3.58 23.02
C MET A 297 28.54 3.27 22.64
N GLU A 298 29.44 4.23 22.83
CA GLU A 298 30.87 4.00 22.65
C GLU A 298 31.40 2.88 23.56
N GLY A 299 32.46 2.23 23.11
CA GLY A 299 33.10 1.17 23.88
C GLY A 299 33.67 1.69 25.19
N SER A 300 33.41 0.99 26.29
CA SER A 300 33.95 1.32 27.61
C SER A 300 34.47 0.07 28.29
N GLY A 301 35.67 0.14 28.88
CA GLY A 301 36.20 -0.94 29.74
C GLY A 301 35.60 -0.97 31.14
N LYS A 302 34.72 -0.01 31.49
CA LYS A 302 34.18 0.18 32.84
C LYS A 302 32.87 -0.57 33.09
N TRP A 303 32.44 -1.45 32.18
CA TRP A 303 31.26 -2.28 32.38
C TRP A 303 31.52 -3.35 33.44
N PRO A 304 30.63 -3.49 34.45
CA PRO A 304 30.79 -4.51 35.48
C PRO A 304 30.53 -5.91 34.92
N HIS A 305 31.09 -6.92 35.58
CA HIS A 305 30.85 -8.33 35.22
C HIS A 305 29.55 -8.90 35.82
N ASP A 306 29.03 -8.30 36.90
CA ASP A 306 27.77 -8.71 37.53
C ASP A 306 26.55 -8.28 36.69
N PRO A 307 25.67 -9.21 36.29
CA PRO A 307 24.47 -8.90 35.53
C PRO A 307 23.53 -7.88 36.19
N LEU A 308 23.42 -7.86 37.53
CA LEU A 308 22.56 -6.89 38.23
C LEU A 308 23.15 -5.48 38.16
N ALA A 309 24.47 -5.34 38.39
CA ALA A 309 25.17 -4.08 38.20
C ALA A 309 25.03 -3.53 36.76
N ILE A 310 25.09 -4.39 35.74
CA ILE A 310 24.85 -3.98 34.34
C ILE A 310 23.44 -3.40 34.17
N ARG A 311 22.42 -4.02 34.77
CA ARG A 311 21.02 -3.53 34.70
C ARG A 311 20.87 -2.17 35.36
N HIS A 312 21.47 -1.95 36.54
CA HIS A 312 21.43 -0.66 37.22
C HIS A 312 22.12 0.44 36.40
N ILE A 313 23.28 0.16 35.81
CA ILE A 313 23.97 1.12 34.94
C ILE A 313 23.12 1.44 33.70
N ARG A 314 22.54 0.43 33.05
CA ARG A 314 21.62 0.66 31.92
C ARG A 314 20.45 1.55 32.34
N ALA A 315 19.82 1.29 33.49
CA ALA A 315 18.73 2.13 33.99
C ALA A 315 19.18 3.57 34.24
N ALA A 316 20.36 3.79 34.84
CA ALA A 316 20.93 5.12 35.06
C ALA A 316 21.17 5.88 33.73
N PHE A 317 21.67 5.20 32.70
CA PHE A 317 21.78 5.78 31.35
C PHE A 317 20.41 6.16 30.78
N HIS A 318 19.39 5.33 30.96
CA HIS A 318 18.03 5.64 30.49
C HIS A 318 17.45 6.85 31.22
N ILE A 319 17.63 6.96 32.53
CA ILE A 319 17.18 8.13 33.31
C ILE A 319 17.86 9.40 32.82
N SER A 320 19.19 9.37 32.70
CA SER A 320 19.98 10.53 32.20
C SER A 320 19.56 10.93 30.79
N LEU A 321 19.34 9.94 29.91
CA LEU A 321 18.83 10.17 28.56
C LEU A 321 17.44 10.82 28.59
N GLY A 322 16.54 10.35 29.45
CA GLY A 322 15.20 10.92 29.61
C GLY A 322 15.24 12.39 30.04
N GLU A 323 16.07 12.73 31.02
CA GLU A 323 16.26 14.11 31.50
C GLU A 323 16.81 15.03 30.40
N LEU A 324 17.78 14.55 29.62
CA LEU A 324 18.34 15.29 28.48
C LEU A 324 17.31 15.47 27.34
N LEU A 325 16.51 14.44 27.05
CA LEU A 325 15.45 14.53 26.03
C LEU A 325 14.36 15.55 26.41
N ILE A 326 13.99 15.63 27.69
CA ILE A 326 13.03 16.62 28.19
C ILE A 326 13.62 18.03 28.09
N SER A 327 14.85 18.21 28.59
CA SER A 327 15.47 19.55 28.70
C SER A 327 15.89 20.15 27.36
N VAL A 328 16.46 19.34 26.46
CA VAL A 328 17.04 19.83 25.19
C VAL A 328 16.04 19.75 24.04
N ILE A 329 15.18 18.73 24.02
CA ILE A 329 14.37 18.39 22.83
C ILE A 329 12.87 18.64 23.06
N ASN A 330 12.46 19.07 24.26
CA ASN A 330 11.07 19.31 24.65
C ASN A 330 10.14 18.13 24.30
N MET A 331 10.68 16.90 24.33
CA MET A 331 9.91 15.67 24.19
C MET A 331 9.59 15.14 25.58
N HIS A 332 8.35 14.73 25.81
CA HIS A 332 8.01 13.98 27.01
C HIS A 332 8.63 12.59 26.91
N ALA A 333 9.61 12.32 27.78
CA ALA A 333 10.26 11.04 27.93
C ALA A 333 10.07 10.56 29.37
N ASP A 334 9.36 9.45 29.58
CA ASP A 334 9.21 8.85 30.91
C ASP A 334 10.03 7.56 30.95
N PRO A 335 11.12 7.49 31.74
CA PRO A 335 11.90 6.26 31.87
C PRO A 335 11.06 5.24 32.67
N ALA A 336 10.57 4.20 32.00
CA ALA A 336 9.85 3.12 32.68
C ALA A 336 10.81 2.00 33.09
N PRO A 337 11.07 1.79 34.40
CA PRO A 337 11.63 0.54 34.88
C PRO A 337 10.50 -0.49 34.91
N HIS A 338 10.48 -1.40 33.93
CA HIS A 338 9.48 -2.47 33.79
C HIS A 338 8.06 -1.98 33.46
N THR A 339 7.65 -2.05 32.19
CA THR A 339 6.23 -1.99 31.81
C THR A 339 5.52 -3.25 32.32
N TRP A 340 4.85 -3.14 33.47
CA TRP A 340 3.87 -4.11 33.94
C TRP A 340 2.52 -3.82 33.29
N ILE A 341 1.97 -4.81 32.57
CA ILE A 341 0.53 -5.02 32.49
C ILE A 341 0.29 -6.45 33.00
N THR A 342 -0.26 -6.58 34.20
CA THR A 342 -0.87 -7.84 34.69
C THR A 342 -2.02 -8.22 33.75
N ARG A 343 -2.20 -9.47 33.28
CA ARG A 343 -2.50 -10.68 34.05
C ARG A 343 -2.45 -11.96 33.18
N ALA A 344 -1.90 -13.04 33.77
CA ALA A 344 -2.21 -14.47 33.64
C ALA A 344 -2.51 -15.13 32.26
N SER A 345 -1.56 -15.91 31.73
CA SER A 345 -1.60 -17.39 31.69
C SER A 345 -0.33 -17.94 31.01
N GLU A 346 -0.08 -19.22 31.19
CA GLU A 346 1.21 -19.92 31.12
C GLU A 346 1.82 -20.08 29.70
N GLN A 347 3.14 -20.33 29.71
CA GLN A 347 3.94 -20.98 28.66
C GLN A 347 4.25 -20.19 27.37
N CYS A 348 5.29 -19.35 27.42
CA CYS A 348 6.43 -19.38 26.49
C CYS A 348 7.43 -18.26 26.86
N VAL A 349 8.66 -18.62 27.23
CA VAL A 349 9.70 -17.68 27.66
C VAL A 349 10.38 -17.07 26.43
N VAL A 350 10.02 -15.83 26.09
CA VAL A 350 10.79 -14.94 25.22
C VAL A 350 10.98 -13.62 25.98
N TRP A 351 12.24 -13.25 26.23
CA TRP A 351 12.63 -12.10 27.06
C TRP A 351 12.32 -10.77 26.35
N PRO A 352 11.46 -9.87 26.89
CA PRO A 352 11.24 -8.57 26.29
C PRO A 352 12.25 -7.53 26.82
N ASN A 353 12.91 -6.84 25.89
CA ASN A 353 13.75 -5.68 26.12
C ASN A 353 12.92 -4.43 26.48
N ALA A 354 13.51 -3.54 27.28
CA ALA A 354 12.94 -2.25 27.70
C ALA A 354 12.48 -1.40 26.50
N GLY A 355 11.30 -0.79 26.62
CA GLY A 355 10.70 0.06 25.60
C GLY A 355 10.28 1.42 26.18
N TRP A 356 10.44 2.46 25.36
CA TRP A 356 9.94 3.81 25.63
C TRP A 356 8.56 4.01 24.98
N VAL A 357 7.69 4.81 25.61
CA VAL A 357 6.48 5.36 24.98
C VAL A 357 6.74 6.84 24.72
N LEU A 358 6.81 7.24 23.46
CA LEU A 358 7.00 8.63 23.04
C LEU A 358 5.67 9.23 22.58
N SER A 359 5.34 10.44 23.04
CA SER A 359 4.22 11.23 22.52
C SER A 359 4.71 12.64 22.17
N SER A 360 4.29 13.17 21.02
CA SER A 360 4.63 14.53 20.58
C SER A 360 3.39 15.44 20.64
N SER A 361 3.53 16.61 21.26
CA SER A 361 2.55 17.70 21.21
C SER A 361 3.08 18.79 20.27
N ALA A 362 2.57 18.85 19.05
CA ALA A 362 2.80 19.98 18.16
C ALA A 362 1.79 21.09 18.47
N ALA A 363 2.25 22.19 19.08
CA ALA A 363 1.48 23.41 19.21
C ALA A 363 1.68 24.28 17.95
N THR A 364 0.67 24.35 17.09
CA THR A 364 0.67 25.26 15.93
C THR A 364 0.09 26.60 16.36
N SER A 365 0.92 27.65 16.41
CA SER A 365 0.47 29.03 16.60
C SER A 365 -0.08 29.57 15.28
N GLN A 366 -1.39 29.72 15.16
CA GLN A 366 -2.02 30.52 14.11
C GLN A 366 -2.08 31.98 14.57
N LYS A 367 -1.31 32.86 13.92
CA LYS A 367 -1.52 34.30 13.99
C LYS A 367 -2.70 34.67 13.10
N THR A 368 -3.77 35.14 13.73
CA THR A 368 -4.91 35.78 13.10
C THR A 368 -4.49 37.19 12.65
N GLN A 369 -4.48 37.46 11.35
CA GLN A 369 -4.60 38.82 10.80
C GLN A 369 -6.04 38.99 10.35
N GLN A 370 -6.78 39.84 11.06
CA GLN A 370 -8.13 40.25 10.72
C GLN A 370 -8.03 41.71 10.27
N THR A 371 -8.18 41.92 8.97
CA THR A 371 -8.42 43.22 8.34
C THR A 371 -9.89 43.60 8.53
N CYS A 372 -10.12 44.81 9.03
CA CYS A 372 -11.22 45.67 8.57
C CYS A 372 -10.65 46.64 7.54
#